data_AF-A0A9P6ITL9-F1
#
_entry.id   AF-A0A9P6ITL9-F1
#
_cell.length_a   1.000
_cell.length_b   1.000
_cell.length_c   1.000
_cell.angle_alpha   90.00
_cell.angle_beta   90.00
_cell.angle_gamma   90.00
#
_symmetry.space_group_name_H-M   'P 1'
#
loop_
_entity.id
_entity.type
_entity.pdbx_description
1 polymer ?
#
loop_
_entity_poly.entity_id
_entity_poly.type
_entity_poly.pdbx_seq_one_letter_code
_entity_poly.pdbx_strand_id
1 'polypeptide(L)'
;MLLVFWLFTALLSIFPTHTQIELSPSGLSDPLPLLKLLFTVVASIVFGLENIPKPNRPSLTRPNISKSIQPNPSPKPYANLFSRFTFVWVLPLLNKGKKNTLRMDDIWSLHPSMLSYPLLLSTQARIDADEAVARQKTQDLAESKSAGPGTGESASRVMAYKIRLFSILVYTIGWAYVSAAIPCLLFTIATYIRPILLSNLIAFMASYTKANTDKGVEPQPAWQGYGLMLGVLTTSVLSGLFLAQYENICFQCSIRARGMFNSLIYRKALRLSSTSKQEGMGSIVNHMSSDVDNVLELFVLIHTLWSSIIGVVIALVLLYQHVGYAMFASLGVTFGIAVAGGLISSMTGKAYSQMATKNDQRMKLVNELMDHIKSVKLYAWERYFVRHLSEARIKQLNALRRFNIIISIQVALFNVTVPLSSFAMLTVYSYIAPPNAPLDLQRIITCIILLNMLGGPLSNIMNSISSVISGHVSYVRLRNFFKSEEINPANVERLSDDESSIAYKMKNGTFGWYSPEAITEMEVKREKEAKEAKETETVDAERSDGRKEGP
;
A
#
# COMPACT_ATOMS: atom_id res chain seq x y z
N MET A 1 14.84 -25.89 -14.27
CA MET A 1 15.19 -26.50 -15.57
C MET A 1 14.14 -27.51 -16.00
N LEU A 2 14.00 -28.68 -15.35
CA LEU A 2 13.05 -29.73 -15.81
C LEU A 2 11.58 -29.27 -15.92
N LEU A 3 11.07 -28.50 -14.94
CA LEU A 3 9.69 -27.99 -14.97
C LEU A 3 9.46 -26.95 -16.08
N VAL A 4 10.46 -26.11 -16.35
CA VAL A 4 10.42 -25.13 -17.45
C VAL A 4 10.51 -25.86 -18.79
N PHE A 5 11.36 -26.88 -18.89
CA PHE A 5 11.43 -27.75 -20.05
C PHE A 5 10.07 -28.39 -20.35
N TRP A 6 9.42 -29.05 -19.39
CA TRP A 6 8.11 -29.68 -19.63
C TRP A 6 7.01 -28.68 -19.96
N LEU A 7 7.04 -27.46 -19.38
CA LEU A 7 6.11 -26.39 -19.76
C LEU A 7 6.28 -25.98 -21.23
N PHE A 8 7.51 -25.66 -21.65
CA PHE A 8 7.78 -25.26 -23.03
C PHE A 8 7.53 -26.40 -24.01
N THR A 9 7.89 -27.62 -23.66
CA THR A 9 7.61 -28.81 -24.48
C THR A 9 6.10 -29.00 -24.66
N ALA A 10 5.30 -28.86 -23.59
CA ALA A 10 3.85 -28.98 -23.66
C ALA A 10 3.21 -27.83 -24.48
N LEU A 11 3.68 -26.59 -24.33
CA LEU A 11 3.16 -25.45 -25.08
C LEU A 11 3.54 -25.49 -26.56
N LEU A 12 4.80 -25.79 -26.87
CA LEU A 12 5.31 -25.83 -28.23
C LEU A 12 4.83 -27.05 -29.00
N SER A 13 4.46 -28.15 -28.34
CA SER A 13 3.93 -29.33 -29.01
C SER A 13 2.48 -29.15 -29.50
N ILE A 14 1.75 -28.13 -29.03
CA ILE A 14 0.38 -27.84 -29.46
C ILE A 14 0.34 -27.47 -30.95
N PHE A 15 1.24 -26.60 -31.42
CA PHE A 15 1.22 -26.13 -32.81
C PHE A 15 1.51 -27.24 -33.82
N PRO A 16 2.59 -28.04 -33.70
CA PRO A 16 2.84 -29.16 -34.62
C PRO A 16 1.74 -30.22 -34.56
N THR A 17 1.12 -30.42 -33.40
CA THR A 17 0.00 -31.36 -33.26
C THR A 17 -1.21 -30.89 -34.05
N HIS A 18 -1.57 -29.61 -33.93
CA HIS A 18 -2.67 -29.02 -34.70
C HIS A 18 -2.42 -29.09 -36.21
N THR A 19 -1.25 -28.64 -36.66
CA THR A 19 -0.90 -28.62 -38.08
C THR A 19 -0.91 -30.03 -38.70
N GLN A 20 -0.47 -31.04 -37.94
CA GLN A 20 -0.50 -32.44 -38.40
C GLN A 20 -1.92 -33.02 -38.44
N ILE A 21 -2.80 -32.63 -37.52
CA ILE A 21 -4.22 -33.04 -37.56
C ILE A 21 -4.92 -32.45 -38.78
N GLU A 22 -4.62 -31.19 -39.14
CA GLU A 22 -5.22 -30.53 -40.31
C GLU A 22 -4.69 -31.06 -41.65
N LEU A 23 -3.41 -31.44 -41.71
CA LEU A 23 -2.79 -31.96 -42.93
C LEU A 23 -3.13 -33.44 -43.20
N SER A 24 -3.61 -34.18 -42.19
CA SER A 24 -3.94 -35.60 -42.35
C SER A 24 -5.34 -35.78 -42.93
N PRO A 25 -5.50 -36.49 -44.08
CA PRO A 25 -6.80 -36.75 -44.69
C PRO A 25 -7.78 -37.47 -43.75
N SER A 26 -7.25 -38.32 -42.86
CA SER A 26 -8.00 -39.11 -41.88
C SER A 26 -8.07 -38.46 -40.50
N GLY A 27 -7.51 -37.26 -40.33
CA GLY A 27 -7.39 -36.55 -39.06
C GLY A 27 -6.74 -37.41 -37.97
N LEU A 28 -7.46 -37.62 -36.86
CA LEU A 28 -7.02 -38.42 -35.71
C LEU A 28 -6.94 -39.94 -35.96
N SER A 29 -7.46 -40.42 -37.09
CA SER A 29 -7.43 -41.84 -37.45
C SER A 29 -6.05 -42.29 -37.94
N ASP A 30 -5.20 -41.34 -38.34
CA ASP A 30 -3.82 -41.62 -38.74
C ASP A 30 -2.90 -41.73 -37.51
N PRO A 31 -1.93 -42.66 -37.49
CA PRO A 31 -1.10 -42.93 -36.31
C PRO A 31 -0.19 -41.76 -35.93
N LEU A 32 0.23 -40.92 -36.88
CA LEU A 32 1.15 -39.80 -36.66
C LEU A 32 0.52 -38.63 -35.88
N PRO A 33 -0.64 -38.06 -36.29
CA PRO A 33 -1.34 -37.03 -35.51
C PRO A 33 -1.82 -37.53 -34.15
N LEU A 34 -2.26 -38.80 -34.05
CA LEU A 34 -2.60 -39.44 -32.78
C LEU A 34 -1.40 -39.46 -31.81
N LEU A 35 -0.21 -39.84 -32.28
CA LEU A 35 1.00 -39.90 -31.47
C LEU A 35 1.45 -38.51 -31.00
N LYS A 36 1.33 -37.49 -31.85
CA LYS A 36 1.64 -36.08 -31.50
C LYS A 36 0.68 -35.52 -30.45
N LEU A 37 -0.61 -35.84 -30.57
CA LEU A 37 -1.60 -35.48 -29.55
C LEU A 37 -1.30 -36.18 -28.22
N LEU A 38 -1.03 -37.49 -28.25
CA LEU A 38 -0.68 -38.25 -27.06
C LEU A 38 0.57 -37.68 -26.38
N PHE A 39 1.61 -37.33 -27.15
CA PHE A 39 2.81 -36.69 -26.63
C PHE A 39 2.50 -35.36 -25.95
N THR A 40 1.65 -34.52 -26.54
CA THR A 40 1.23 -33.24 -25.96
C THR A 40 0.45 -33.43 -24.65
N VAL A 41 -0.44 -34.42 -24.59
CA VAL A 41 -1.20 -34.78 -23.38
C VAL A 41 -0.25 -35.30 -22.29
N VAL A 42 0.65 -36.23 -22.62
CA VAL A 42 1.64 -36.77 -21.68
C VAL A 42 2.57 -35.68 -21.17
N ALA A 43 3.09 -34.81 -22.03
CA ALA A 43 3.93 -33.67 -21.63
C ALA A 43 3.17 -32.73 -20.66
N SER A 44 1.87 -32.50 -20.91
CA SER A 44 1.01 -31.70 -20.04
C SER A 44 0.76 -32.38 -18.68
N ILE A 45 0.56 -33.70 -18.66
CA ILE A 45 0.42 -34.48 -17.41
C ILE A 45 1.73 -34.47 -16.62
N VAL A 46 2.88 -34.69 -17.27
CA VAL A 46 4.20 -34.67 -16.64
C VAL A 46 4.50 -33.29 -16.06
N PHE A 47 4.15 -32.21 -16.78
CA PHE A 47 4.19 -30.86 -16.24
C PHE A 47 3.30 -30.72 -15.00
N GLY A 48 2.04 -31.18 -15.06
CA GLY A 48 1.12 -31.18 -13.93
C GLY A 48 1.67 -31.90 -12.69
N LEU A 49 2.24 -33.09 -12.88
CA LEU A 49 2.83 -33.89 -11.81
C LEU A 49 4.09 -33.23 -11.22
N GLU A 50 4.94 -32.60 -12.03
CA GLU A 50 6.12 -31.88 -11.54
C GLU A 50 5.75 -30.57 -10.83
N ASN A 51 4.57 -30.01 -11.12
CA ASN A 51 4.02 -28.84 -10.43
C ASN A 51 3.52 -29.12 -9.03
N ILE A 52 3.14 -30.36 -8.73
CA ILE A 52 2.72 -30.75 -7.38
C ILE A 52 3.89 -30.52 -6.42
N PRO A 53 3.70 -29.76 -5.32
CA PRO A 53 4.73 -29.55 -4.33
C PRO A 53 5.19 -30.90 -3.78
N LYS A 54 6.45 -31.28 -4.03
CA LYS A 54 7.04 -32.51 -3.50
C LYS A 54 7.52 -32.24 -2.08
N PRO A 55 6.91 -32.83 -1.04
CA PRO A 55 7.40 -32.67 0.33
C PRO A 55 8.79 -33.32 0.42
N ASN A 56 9.77 -32.59 0.95
CA ASN A 56 11.14 -33.06 1.25
C ASN A 56 12.00 -33.49 0.04
N ARG A 57 12.58 -32.51 -0.68
CA ARG A 57 13.82 -32.76 -1.44
C ARG A 57 15.05 -32.48 -0.55
N PRO A 58 15.79 -33.51 -0.09
CA PRO A 58 17.06 -33.32 0.63
C PRO A 58 18.17 -32.68 -0.23
N SER A 59 17.96 -32.54 -1.54
CA SER A 59 18.90 -31.83 -2.43
C SER A 59 18.75 -30.29 -2.40
N LEU A 60 17.66 -29.76 -1.82
CA LEU A 60 17.46 -28.32 -1.63
C LEU A 60 17.80 -27.85 -0.22
N THR A 61 18.03 -28.78 0.72
CA THR A 61 18.67 -28.45 1.99
C THR A 61 20.13 -28.13 1.72
N ARG A 62 20.52 -26.85 1.84
CA ARG A 62 21.94 -26.51 1.97
C ARG A 62 22.48 -27.33 3.15
N PRO A 63 23.58 -28.09 2.98
CA PRO A 63 24.08 -29.00 4.02
C PRO A 63 24.47 -28.31 5.33
N ASN A 64 24.60 -26.97 5.33
CA ASN A 64 25.03 -26.18 6.49
C ASN A 64 23.91 -25.40 7.20
N ILE A 65 22.63 -25.61 6.86
CA ILE A 65 21.54 -25.08 7.69
C ILE A 65 21.21 -26.18 8.69
N SER A 66 21.73 -26.04 9.91
CA SER A 66 21.28 -26.80 11.09
C SER A 66 19.77 -27.01 10.99
N LYS A 67 19.27 -28.25 11.14
CA LYS A 67 17.83 -28.53 11.32
C LYS A 67 17.22 -27.38 12.12
N SER A 68 16.45 -26.53 11.45
CA SER A 68 15.99 -25.29 12.06
C SER A 68 15.24 -25.66 13.33
N ILE A 69 15.60 -25.05 14.46
CA ILE A 69 14.96 -25.18 15.78
C ILE A 69 13.45 -24.84 15.74
N GLN A 70 12.91 -24.45 14.58
CA GLN A 70 11.53 -24.05 14.41
C GLN A 70 10.58 -25.26 14.36
N PRO A 71 9.50 -25.27 15.17
CA PRO A 71 8.60 -26.42 15.31
C PRO A 71 7.75 -26.71 14.06
N ASN A 72 7.47 -25.71 13.22
CA ASN A 72 6.65 -25.87 12.00
C ASN A 72 7.15 -24.94 10.87
N PRO A 73 8.16 -25.30 10.08
CA PRO A 73 8.76 -24.40 9.09
C PRO A 73 7.82 -24.11 7.91
N SER A 74 7.87 -22.88 7.39
CA SER A 74 7.10 -22.50 6.19
C SER A 74 7.48 -23.36 4.96
N PRO A 75 6.50 -23.78 4.14
CA PRO A 75 6.76 -24.55 2.92
C PRO A 75 7.21 -23.68 1.74
N LYS A 76 7.08 -22.34 1.83
CA LYS A 76 7.44 -21.38 0.77
C LYS A 76 8.90 -21.54 0.25
N PRO A 77 9.93 -21.72 1.10
CA PRO A 77 11.30 -21.94 0.63
C PRO A 77 11.48 -23.26 -0.13
N TYR A 78 10.64 -24.27 0.13
CA TYR A 78 10.71 -25.58 -0.52
C TYR A 78 9.80 -25.68 -1.74
N ALA A 79 8.88 -24.73 -1.92
CA ALA A 79 7.99 -24.66 -3.07
C ALA A 79 8.75 -24.42 -4.39
N ASN A 80 8.34 -25.10 -5.45
CA ASN A 80 8.84 -24.88 -6.81
C ASN A 80 8.46 -23.48 -7.32
N LEU A 81 9.08 -23.04 -8.43
CA LEU A 81 8.87 -21.69 -8.97
C LEU A 81 7.40 -21.41 -9.27
N PHE A 82 6.68 -22.38 -9.85
CA PHE A 82 5.27 -22.21 -10.21
C PHE A 82 4.38 -22.11 -8.98
N SER A 83 4.59 -22.96 -7.97
CA SER A 83 3.85 -22.91 -6.70
C SER A 83 4.09 -21.59 -5.96
N ARG A 84 5.30 -21.03 -6.04
CA ARG A 84 5.58 -19.67 -5.53
C ARG A 84 4.85 -18.60 -6.34
N PHE A 85 4.79 -18.75 -7.66
CA PHE A 85 4.15 -17.82 -8.58
C PHE A 85 2.61 -17.81 -8.46
N THR A 86 2.00 -18.98 -8.22
CA THR A 86 0.55 -19.18 -8.12
C THR A 86 0.02 -19.29 -6.68
N PHE A 87 0.92 -19.19 -5.68
CA PHE A 87 0.59 -19.32 -4.26
C PHE A 87 -0.01 -20.67 -3.83
N VAL A 88 0.15 -21.72 -4.64
CA VAL A 88 -0.36 -23.08 -4.36
C VAL A 88 0.17 -23.64 -3.04
N TRP A 89 1.36 -23.23 -2.59
CA TRP A 89 1.94 -23.66 -1.31
C TRP A 89 1.09 -23.29 -0.08
N VAL A 90 0.16 -22.35 -0.20
CA VAL A 90 -0.75 -21.92 0.88
C VAL A 90 -1.97 -22.85 1.01
N LEU A 91 -2.33 -23.58 -0.07
CA LEU A 91 -3.53 -24.43 -0.11
C LEU A 91 -3.64 -25.46 1.04
N PRO A 92 -2.56 -26.12 1.52
CA PRO A 92 -2.67 -27.04 2.64
C PRO A 92 -3.23 -26.37 3.91
N LEU A 93 -2.81 -25.12 4.19
CA LEU A 93 -3.29 -24.35 5.34
C LEU A 93 -4.74 -23.93 5.15
N LEU A 94 -5.13 -23.50 3.94
CA LEU A 94 -6.51 -23.14 3.62
C LEU A 94 -7.45 -24.36 3.73
N ASN A 95 -7.01 -25.52 3.24
CA ASN A 95 -7.76 -26.77 3.35
C ASN A 95 -7.91 -27.22 4.81
N LYS A 96 -6.89 -26.98 5.65
CA LYS A 96 -6.98 -27.22 7.09
C LYS A 96 -7.99 -26.27 7.74
N GLY A 97 -7.93 -24.98 7.41
CA GLY A 97 -8.88 -23.95 7.88
C GLY A 97 -10.32 -24.16 7.42
N LYS A 98 -10.53 -24.80 6.26
CA LYS A 98 -11.85 -25.21 5.78
C LYS A 98 -12.49 -26.29 6.66
N LYS A 99 -11.67 -27.19 7.21
CA LYS A 99 -12.13 -28.33 8.01
C LYS A 99 -12.17 -28.03 9.52
N ASN A 100 -11.19 -27.27 10.00
CA ASN A 100 -10.97 -27.01 11.42
C ASN A 100 -10.71 -25.52 11.66
N THR A 101 -11.11 -25.00 12.82
CA THR A 101 -10.69 -23.65 13.26
C THR A 101 -9.18 -23.63 13.49
N LEU A 102 -8.48 -22.73 12.80
CA LEU A 102 -7.02 -22.59 12.90
C LEU A 102 -6.61 -22.07 14.28
N ARG A 103 -5.59 -22.70 14.87
CA ARG A 103 -4.90 -22.25 16.08
C ARG A 103 -3.52 -21.69 15.75
N MET A 104 -2.88 -21.00 16.71
CA MET A 104 -1.52 -20.44 16.50
C MET A 104 -0.49 -21.53 16.16
N ASP A 105 -0.64 -22.73 16.72
CA ASP A 105 0.25 -23.88 16.43
C ASP A 105 0.11 -24.40 14.99
N ASP A 106 -1.00 -24.12 14.31
CA ASP A 106 -1.24 -24.52 12.93
C ASP A 106 -0.51 -23.63 11.92
N ILE A 107 -0.08 -22.44 12.35
CA ILE A 107 0.56 -21.44 11.50
C ILE A 107 2.04 -21.77 11.36
N TRP A 108 2.57 -21.58 10.16
CA TRP A 108 3.99 -21.77 9.91
C TRP A 108 4.85 -20.73 10.61
N SER A 109 5.98 -21.19 11.14
CA SER A 109 7.05 -20.35 11.63
C SER A 109 7.62 -19.47 10.49
N LEU A 110 7.91 -18.21 10.83
CA LEU A 110 8.50 -17.25 9.92
C LEU A 110 9.90 -17.68 9.48
N HIS A 111 10.21 -17.47 8.21
CA HIS A 111 11.57 -17.66 7.69
C HIS A 111 12.57 -16.79 8.48
N PRO A 112 13.79 -17.28 8.80
CA PRO A 112 14.75 -16.53 9.63
C PRO A 112 15.04 -15.10 9.17
N SER A 113 15.01 -14.84 7.86
CA SER A 113 15.19 -13.48 7.31
C SER A 113 14.04 -12.51 7.59
N MET A 114 12.92 -12.99 8.12
CA MET A 114 11.74 -12.19 8.48
C MET A 114 11.60 -12.01 10.00
N LEU A 115 12.47 -12.65 10.80
CA LEU A 115 12.46 -12.52 12.25
C LEU A 115 13.01 -11.14 12.66
N SER A 116 12.45 -10.58 13.73
CA SER A 116 12.82 -9.26 14.25
C SER A 116 14.28 -9.18 14.69
N TYR A 117 14.79 -10.22 15.37
CA TYR A 117 16.15 -10.20 15.93
C TYR A 117 17.26 -10.14 14.87
N PRO A 118 17.28 -10.99 13.83
CA PRO A 118 18.24 -10.85 12.72
C PRO A 118 18.13 -9.51 12.00
N LEU A 119 16.91 -9.02 11.75
CA LEU A 119 16.67 -7.71 11.12
C LEU A 119 17.22 -6.57 11.97
N LEU A 120 17.02 -6.63 13.28
CA LEU A 120 17.56 -5.67 14.23
C LEU A 120 19.09 -5.68 14.23
N LEU A 121 19.72 -6.86 14.23
CA LEU A 121 21.18 -6.98 14.23
C LEU A 121 21.80 -6.40 12.95
N SER A 122 21.23 -6.72 11.78
CA SER A 122 21.70 -6.15 10.50
C SER A 122 21.48 -4.64 10.44
N THR A 123 20.37 -4.16 10.99
CA THR A 123 20.04 -2.73 11.04
C THR A 123 20.97 -1.99 12.00
N GLN A 124 21.25 -2.55 13.18
CA GLN A 124 22.14 -1.97 14.16
C GLN A 124 23.56 -1.86 13.62
N ALA A 125 24.08 -2.92 13.01
CA ALA A 125 25.39 -2.89 12.36
C ALA A 125 25.49 -1.78 11.30
N ARG A 126 24.40 -1.50 10.57
CA ARG A 126 24.36 -0.40 9.62
C ARG A 126 24.32 0.98 10.31
N ILE A 127 23.56 1.11 11.39
CA ILE A 127 23.52 2.34 12.20
C ILE A 127 24.91 2.64 12.75
N ASP A 128 25.57 1.65 13.32
CA ASP A 128 26.91 1.77 13.93
C ASP A 128 27.96 2.11 12.86
N ALA A 129 27.87 1.52 11.66
CA ALA A 129 28.73 1.85 10.53
C ALA A 129 28.51 3.29 10.02
N ASP A 130 27.26 3.71 9.85
CA ASP A 130 26.92 5.08 9.44
C ASP A 130 27.37 6.09 10.53
N GLU A 131 27.33 5.71 11.82
CA GLU A 131 27.83 6.51 12.95
C GLU A 131 29.35 6.62 12.94
N ALA A 132 30.08 5.51 12.74
CA ALA A 132 31.54 5.51 12.66
C ALA A 132 32.05 6.41 11.53
N VAL A 133 31.42 6.33 10.34
CA VAL A 133 31.74 7.20 9.20
C VAL A 133 31.47 8.68 9.51
N ALA A 134 30.41 8.99 10.25
CA ALA A 134 30.11 10.36 10.65
C ALA A 134 31.12 10.90 11.67
N ARG A 135 31.55 10.08 12.63
CA ARG A 135 32.60 10.44 13.60
C ARG A 135 33.91 10.74 12.90
N GLN A 136 34.33 9.89 11.97
CA GLN A 136 35.56 10.08 11.20
C GLN A 136 35.52 11.40 10.41
N LYS A 137 34.42 11.67 9.67
CA LYS A 137 34.27 12.95 8.95
C LYS A 137 34.30 14.17 9.86
N THR A 138 33.82 14.04 11.09
CA THR A 138 33.85 15.14 12.07
C THR A 138 35.27 15.38 12.58
N GLN A 139 36.05 14.31 12.80
CA GLN A 139 37.47 14.40 13.13
C GLN A 139 38.27 15.03 11.98
N ASP A 140 38.07 14.57 10.74
CA ASP A 140 38.75 15.13 9.55
C ASP A 140 38.43 16.63 9.37
N LEU A 141 37.18 17.06 9.62
CA LEU A 141 36.80 18.47 9.57
C LEU A 141 37.39 19.30 10.72
N ALA A 142 37.55 18.70 11.91
CA ALA A 142 38.17 19.36 13.04
C ALA A 142 39.67 19.55 12.81
N GLU A 143 40.33 18.55 12.22
CA GLU A 143 41.74 18.60 11.83
C GLU A 143 42.00 19.58 10.67
N SER A 144 41.07 19.74 9.71
CA SER A 144 41.23 20.73 8.65
C SER A 144 40.99 22.17 9.11
N LYS A 145 40.15 22.37 10.14
CA LYS A 145 39.89 23.70 10.72
C LYS A 145 40.91 24.13 11.77
N SER A 146 41.61 23.20 12.43
CA SER A 146 42.71 23.52 13.34
C SER A 146 43.97 24.05 12.64
N ALA A 147 44.01 24.02 11.29
CA ALA A 147 45.04 24.66 10.49
C ALA A 147 44.83 26.19 10.27
N GLY A 148 43.72 26.77 10.75
CA GLY A 148 43.46 28.22 10.72
C GLY A 148 43.44 28.84 12.12
N PRO A 149 44.07 30.02 12.34
CA PRO A 149 44.13 30.62 13.66
C PRO A 149 42.77 31.23 14.05
N GLY A 150 42.15 30.64 15.08
CA GLY A 150 41.12 31.27 15.89
C GLY A 150 39.68 30.87 15.58
N THR A 151 39.20 29.81 16.24
CA THR A 151 37.83 29.67 16.79
C THR A 151 37.77 28.41 17.66
N GLY A 152 38.37 28.46 18.85
CA GLY A 152 38.51 27.30 19.75
C GLY A 152 37.23 26.88 20.50
N GLU A 153 36.19 27.72 20.55
CA GLU A 153 34.98 27.44 21.34
C GLU A 153 33.82 26.84 20.53
N SER A 154 33.89 26.85 19.20
CA SER A 154 32.79 26.33 18.37
C SER A 154 32.95 24.86 17.96
N ALA A 155 34.05 24.21 18.36
CA ALA A 155 34.39 22.82 18.01
C ALA A 155 33.84 21.76 18.99
N SER A 156 33.46 22.16 20.21
CA SER A 156 33.01 21.27 21.29
C SER A 156 31.50 21.00 21.32
N ARG A 157 30.72 21.62 20.41
CA ARG A 157 29.37 21.11 20.09
C ARG A 157 29.52 19.86 19.26
N VAL A 158 29.80 18.74 19.92
CA VAL A 158 29.77 17.38 19.38
C VAL A 158 28.52 17.26 18.53
N MET A 159 28.67 17.27 17.20
CA MET A 159 27.56 17.13 16.28
C MET A 159 26.93 15.76 16.53
N ALA A 160 25.81 15.76 17.26
CA ALA A 160 25.02 14.57 17.50
C ALA A 160 24.74 13.88 16.16
N TYR A 161 25.22 12.65 16.01
CA TYR A 161 25.03 11.84 14.83
C TYR A 161 23.53 11.72 14.53
N LYS A 162 23.11 12.19 13.34
CA LYS A 162 21.71 12.13 12.91
C LYS A 162 21.44 10.79 12.25
N ILE A 163 20.69 9.91 12.91
CA ILE A 163 20.20 8.65 12.35
C ILE A 163 19.51 8.92 11.01
N ARG A 164 20.04 8.34 9.93
CA ARG A 164 19.47 8.43 8.58
C ARG A 164 18.47 7.31 8.35
N LEU A 165 17.26 7.46 8.88
CA LEU A 165 16.19 6.43 8.80
C LEU A 165 15.94 5.91 7.37
N PHE A 166 15.94 6.80 6.38
CA PHE A 166 15.77 6.40 4.98
C PHE A 166 16.90 5.49 4.46
N SER A 167 18.16 5.77 4.83
CA SER A 167 19.33 4.94 4.46
C SER A 167 19.18 3.52 5.02
N ILE A 168 18.82 3.44 6.29
CA ILE A 168 18.61 2.17 7.01
C ILE A 168 17.47 1.39 6.37
N LEU A 169 16.38 2.07 6.02
CA LEU A 169 15.24 1.46 5.36
C LEU A 169 15.62 0.88 3.99
N VAL A 170 16.36 1.64 3.17
CA VAL A 170 16.87 1.18 1.86
C VAL A 170 17.81 -0.02 2.03
N TYR A 171 18.64 -0.04 3.07
CA TYR A 171 19.49 -1.19 3.36
C TYR A 171 18.68 -2.44 3.70
N THR A 172 17.63 -2.31 4.52
CA THR A 172 16.82 -3.44 4.99
C THR A 172 15.92 -4.04 3.90
N ILE A 173 15.33 -3.22 3.04
CA ILE A 173 14.32 -3.68 2.06
C ILE A 173 14.57 -3.25 0.61
N GLY A 174 15.54 -2.38 0.32
CA GLY A 174 15.65 -1.68 -0.96
C GLY A 174 15.68 -2.57 -2.18
N TRP A 175 16.55 -3.58 -2.23
CA TRP A 175 16.63 -4.47 -3.41
C TRP A 175 15.37 -5.31 -3.60
N ALA A 176 14.82 -5.85 -2.50
CA ALA A 176 13.57 -6.61 -2.54
C ALA A 176 12.41 -5.72 -3.01
N TYR A 177 12.37 -4.46 -2.57
CA TYR A 177 11.37 -3.48 -2.95
C TYR A 177 11.46 -3.13 -4.43
N VAL A 178 12.65 -2.78 -4.93
CA VAL A 178 12.89 -2.47 -6.35
C VAL A 178 12.51 -3.65 -7.25
N SER A 179 12.70 -4.89 -6.80
CA SER A 179 12.30 -6.08 -7.57
C SER A 179 10.79 -6.16 -7.83
N ALA A 180 9.95 -5.48 -7.05
CA ALA A 180 8.50 -5.38 -7.27
C ALA A 180 8.14 -4.53 -8.51
N ALA A 181 9.05 -3.70 -9.00
CA ALA A 181 8.82 -2.89 -10.20
C ALA A 181 8.54 -3.75 -11.45
N ILE A 182 9.23 -4.90 -11.57
CA ILE A 182 9.10 -5.80 -12.72
C ILE A 182 7.69 -6.40 -12.83
N PRO A 183 7.17 -7.12 -11.80
CA PRO A 183 5.79 -7.63 -11.86
C PRO A 183 4.76 -6.49 -11.93
N CYS A 184 5.04 -5.32 -11.35
CA CYS A 184 4.17 -4.15 -11.50
C CYS A 184 4.07 -3.69 -12.97
N LEU A 185 5.19 -3.56 -13.68
CA LEU A 185 5.22 -3.22 -15.11
C LEU A 185 4.52 -4.28 -15.96
N LEU A 186 4.79 -5.56 -15.71
CA LEU A 186 4.15 -6.66 -16.43
C LEU A 186 2.64 -6.70 -16.20
N PHE A 187 2.18 -6.40 -14.98
CA PHE A 187 0.77 -6.20 -14.68
C PHE A 187 0.18 -5.06 -15.51
N THR A 188 0.83 -3.89 -15.55
CA THR A 188 0.36 -2.73 -16.34
C THR A 188 0.25 -3.11 -17.83
N ILE A 189 1.30 -3.70 -18.39
CA ILE A 189 1.33 -4.13 -19.80
C ILE A 189 0.20 -5.13 -20.09
N ALA A 190 0.06 -6.19 -19.29
CA ALA A 190 -0.97 -7.21 -19.50
C ALA A 190 -2.40 -6.65 -19.35
N THR A 191 -2.59 -5.65 -18.48
CA THR A 191 -3.88 -4.98 -18.27
C THR A 191 -4.30 -4.16 -19.49
N TYR A 192 -3.37 -3.44 -20.14
CA TYR A 192 -3.68 -2.58 -21.29
C TYR A 192 -3.59 -3.28 -22.66
N ILE A 193 -2.90 -4.42 -22.76
CA ILE A 193 -2.98 -5.28 -23.96
C ILE A 193 -4.38 -5.88 -24.09
N ARG A 194 -5.07 -6.17 -22.97
CA ARG A 194 -6.37 -6.85 -22.98
C ARG A 194 -7.45 -6.09 -23.80
N PRO A 195 -7.67 -4.78 -23.63
CA PRO A 195 -8.60 -4.02 -24.48
C PRO A 195 -8.29 -4.10 -25.98
N ILE A 196 -7.00 -4.11 -26.35
CA ILE A 196 -6.57 -4.20 -27.76
C ILE A 196 -6.97 -5.56 -28.32
N LEU A 197 -6.68 -6.64 -27.58
CA LEU A 197 -7.07 -8.00 -27.96
C LEU A 197 -8.59 -8.15 -28.04
N LEU A 198 -9.32 -7.55 -27.11
CA LEU A 198 -10.78 -7.57 -27.11
C LEU A 198 -11.37 -6.77 -28.28
N SER A 199 -10.77 -5.63 -28.62
CA SER A 199 -11.15 -4.84 -29.81
C SER A 199 -10.99 -5.67 -31.08
N ASN A 200 -9.85 -6.34 -31.24
CA ASN A 200 -9.59 -7.22 -32.38
C ASN A 200 -10.53 -8.45 -32.39
N LEU A 201 -10.89 -8.98 -31.23
CA LEU A 201 -11.86 -10.07 -31.13
C LEU A 201 -13.26 -9.61 -31.58
N ILE A 202 -13.66 -8.38 -31.23
CA ILE A 202 -14.91 -7.79 -31.71
C ILE A 202 -14.85 -7.56 -33.23
N ALA A 203 -13.72 -7.10 -33.76
CA ALA A 203 -13.50 -6.97 -35.21
C ALA A 203 -13.65 -8.31 -35.94
N PHE A 204 -13.06 -9.37 -35.37
CA PHE A 204 -13.19 -10.74 -35.88
C PHE A 204 -14.67 -11.17 -35.91
N MET A 205 -15.41 -11.01 -34.80
CA MET A 205 -16.84 -11.34 -34.74
C MET A 205 -17.66 -10.52 -35.75
N ALA A 206 -17.30 -9.26 -35.97
CA ALA A 206 -17.96 -8.41 -36.96
C ALA A 206 -17.75 -8.92 -38.40
N SER A 207 -16.63 -9.57 -38.73
CA SER A 207 -16.40 -10.14 -40.07
C SER A 207 -17.36 -11.30 -40.42
N TYR A 208 -17.89 -12.00 -39.40
CA TYR A 208 -18.88 -13.08 -39.59
C TYR A 208 -20.32 -12.58 -39.59
N THR A 209 -20.55 -11.27 -39.46
CA THR A 209 -21.91 -10.71 -39.46
C THR A 209 -22.45 -10.60 -40.87
N LYS A 210 -23.73 -10.94 -41.09
CA LYS A 210 -24.40 -10.89 -42.40
C LYS A 210 -24.15 -9.58 -43.16
N ALA A 211 -24.19 -8.44 -42.47
CA ALA A 211 -23.95 -7.12 -43.06
C ALA A 211 -22.57 -6.95 -43.74
N ASN A 212 -21.55 -7.71 -43.33
CA ASN A 212 -20.22 -7.69 -43.96
C ASN A 212 -20.07 -8.78 -45.03
N THR A 213 -20.72 -9.93 -44.83
CA THR A 213 -20.86 -10.97 -45.87
C THR A 213 -21.57 -10.41 -47.11
N ASP A 214 -22.62 -9.61 -46.90
CA ASP A 214 -23.37 -8.92 -47.97
C ASP A 214 -22.53 -7.85 -48.70
N LYS A 215 -21.47 -7.34 -48.06
CA LYS A 215 -20.50 -6.39 -48.66
C LYS A 215 -19.35 -7.09 -49.39
N GLY A 216 -19.35 -8.42 -49.49
CA GLY A 216 -18.30 -9.20 -50.14
C GLY A 216 -16.98 -9.25 -49.37
N VAL A 217 -16.98 -8.97 -48.07
CA VAL A 217 -15.79 -9.09 -47.22
C VAL A 217 -15.62 -10.56 -46.83
N GLU A 218 -14.49 -11.16 -47.20
CA GLU A 218 -14.18 -12.53 -46.76
C GLU A 218 -14.02 -12.58 -45.24
N PRO A 219 -14.66 -13.56 -44.56
CA PRO A 219 -14.54 -13.71 -43.13
C PRO A 219 -13.10 -14.05 -42.74
N GLN A 220 -12.64 -13.50 -41.62
CA GLN A 220 -11.30 -13.78 -41.13
C GLN A 220 -11.14 -15.28 -40.81
N PRO A 221 -9.93 -15.86 -40.93
CA PRO A 221 -9.70 -17.26 -40.61
C PRO A 221 -10.05 -17.61 -39.16
N ALA A 222 -10.75 -18.73 -38.93
CA ALA A 222 -11.21 -19.16 -37.60
C ALA A 222 -10.08 -19.28 -36.55
N TRP A 223 -8.86 -19.66 -36.96
CA TRP A 223 -7.71 -19.74 -36.05
C TRP A 223 -7.35 -18.39 -35.40
N GLN A 224 -7.62 -17.26 -36.07
CA GLN A 224 -7.38 -15.92 -35.53
C GLN A 224 -8.32 -15.65 -34.34
N GLY A 225 -9.59 -16.05 -34.45
CA GLY A 225 -10.57 -15.95 -33.37
C GLY A 225 -10.17 -16.75 -32.13
N TYR A 226 -9.78 -18.03 -32.32
CA TYR A 226 -9.29 -18.88 -31.21
C TYR A 226 -8.01 -18.30 -30.58
N GLY A 227 -7.08 -17.78 -31.40
CA GLY A 227 -5.86 -17.14 -30.93
C GLY A 227 -6.13 -15.87 -30.10
N LEU A 228 -7.05 -15.00 -30.56
CA LEU A 228 -7.46 -13.81 -29.82
C LEU A 228 -8.13 -14.16 -28.49
N MET A 229 -9.03 -15.14 -28.48
CA MET A 229 -9.69 -15.61 -27.25
C MET A 229 -8.67 -16.15 -26.23
N LEU A 230 -7.74 -17.00 -26.68
CA LEU A 230 -6.66 -17.52 -25.85
C LEU A 230 -5.75 -16.38 -25.34
N GLY A 231 -5.47 -15.38 -26.18
CA GLY A 231 -4.71 -14.19 -25.82
C GLY A 231 -5.40 -13.37 -24.72
N VAL A 232 -6.71 -13.12 -24.85
CA VAL A 232 -7.51 -12.43 -23.82
C VAL A 232 -7.48 -13.21 -22.50
N LEU A 233 -7.70 -14.52 -22.54
CA LEU A 233 -7.65 -15.37 -21.34
C LEU A 233 -6.26 -15.32 -20.69
N THR A 234 -5.20 -15.51 -21.49
CA THR A 234 -3.81 -15.56 -21.01
C THR A 234 -3.39 -14.23 -20.39
N THR A 235 -3.66 -13.11 -21.06
CA THR A 235 -3.37 -11.77 -20.52
C THR A 235 -4.19 -11.46 -19.27
N SER A 236 -5.43 -11.97 -19.18
CA SER A 236 -6.24 -11.86 -17.96
C SER A 236 -5.61 -12.59 -16.77
N VAL A 237 -5.31 -13.87 -16.94
CA VAL A 237 -4.68 -14.71 -15.90
C VAL A 237 -3.31 -14.17 -15.51
N LEU A 238 -2.46 -13.82 -16.47
CA LEU A 238 -1.13 -13.27 -16.22
C LEU A 238 -1.20 -11.95 -15.47
N SER A 239 -2.12 -11.04 -15.83
CA SER A 239 -2.27 -9.78 -15.10
C SER A 239 -2.61 -10.01 -13.62
N GLY A 240 -3.51 -10.94 -13.31
CA GLY A 240 -3.87 -11.27 -11.93
C GLY A 240 -2.72 -11.86 -11.15
N LEU A 241 -1.92 -12.73 -11.79
CA LEU A 241 -0.71 -13.31 -11.18
C LEU A 241 0.37 -12.25 -10.94
N PHE A 242 0.61 -11.36 -11.91
CA PHE A 242 1.57 -10.27 -11.77
C PHE A 242 1.15 -9.29 -10.68
N LEU A 243 -0.14 -8.92 -10.60
CA LEU A 243 -0.69 -8.11 -9.52
C LEU A 243 -0.44 -8.76 -8.15
N ALA A 244 -0.79 -10.05 -8.01
CA ALA A 244 -0.61 -10.78 -6.76
C ALA A 244 0.87 -10.90 -6.35
N GLN A 245 1.78 -11.10 -7.31
CA GLN A 245 3.23 -11.14 -7.03
C GLN A 245 3.77 -9.78 -6.64
N TYR A 246 3.38 -8.73 -7.37
CA TYR A 246 3.70 -7.34 -7.05
C TYR A 246 3.29 -7.00 -5.61
N GLU A 247 2.03 -7.23 -5.26
CA GLU A 247 1.50 -6.93 -3.93
C GLU A 247 2.20 -7.76 -2.86
N ASN A 248 2.40 -9.07 -3.09
CA ASN A 248 3.12 -9.93 -2.14
C ASN A 248 4.55 -9.45 -1.89
N ILE A 249 5.31 -9.01 -2.91
CA ILE A 249 6.67 -8.47 -2.68
C ILE A 249 6.60 -7.20 -1.84
N CYS A 250 5.68 -6.27 -2.16
CA CYS A 250 5.49 -5.05 -1.39
C CYS A 250 5.10 -5.34 0.06
N PHE A 251 4.12 -6.20 0.31
CA PHE A 251 3.69 -6.59 1.66
C PHE A 251 4.82 -7.24 2.47
N GLN A 252 5.64 -8.10 1.84
CA GLN A 252 6.79 -8.70 2.52
C GLN A 252 7.83 -7.64 2.91
N CYS A 253 8.06 -6.63 2.07
CA CYS A 253 8.90 -5.49 2.41
C CYS A 253 8.31 -4.67 3.56
N SER A 254 7.01 -4.37 3.53
CA SER A 254 6.31 -3.66 4.60
C SER A 254 6.41 -4.41 5.94
N ILE A 255 6.25 -5.74 5.96
CA ILE A 255 6.38 -6.55 7.18
C ILE A 255 7.82 -6.52 7.73
N ARG A 256 8.84 -6.59 6.86
CA ARG A 256 10.25 -6.47 7.29
C ARG A 256 10.53 -5.10 7.89
N ALA A 257 10.08 -4.04 7.22
CA ALA A 257 10.21 -2.68 7.72
C ALA A 257 9.46 -2.50 9.06
N ARG A 258 8.27 -3.12 9.23
CA ARG A 258 7.54 -3.13 10.52
C ARG A 258 8.37 -3.75 11.64
N GLY A 259 8.91 -4.94 11.39
CA GLY A 259 9.76 -5.65 12.35
C GLY A 259 10.99 -4.83 12.76
N MET A 260 11.63 -4.18 11.79
CA MET A 260 12.74 -3.26 12.00
C MET A 260 12.32 -2.05 12.85
N PHE A 261 11.30 -1.29 12.43
CA PHE A 261 10.86 -0.09 13.15
C PHE A 261 10.43 -0.42 14.58
N ASN A 262 9.60 -1.44 14.78
CA ASN A 262 9.13 -1.79 16.13
C ASN A 262 10.27 -2.24 17.04
N SER A 263 11.27 -2.95 16.52
CA SER A 263 12.46 -3.33 17.30
C SER A 263 13.29 -2.11 17.68
N LEU A 264 13.48 -1.16 16.76
CA LEU A 264 14.21 0.09 17.03
C LEU A 264 13.45 0.99 18.00
N ILE A 265 12.14 1.18 17.82
CA ILE A 265 11.29 2.00 18.69
C ILE A 265 11.31 1.42 20.11
N TYR A 266 11.17 0.10 20.25
CA TYR A 266 11.20 -0.56 21.55
C TYR A 266 12.55 -0.36 22.26
N ARG A 267 13.69 -0.54 21.56
CA ARG A 267 15.01 -0.30 22.16
C ARG A 267 15.23 1.17 22.53
N LYS A 268 14.79 2.10 21.68
CA LYS A 268 14.85 3.54 21.95
C LYS A 268 14.04 3.89 23.19
N ALA A 269 12.80 3.39 23.29
CA ALA A 269 11.90 3.62 24.41
C ALA A 269 12.48 3.17 25.77
N LEU A 270 13.29 2.10 25.78
CA LEU A 270 13.99 1.63 26.99
C LEU A 270 15.15 2.53 27.42
N ARG A 271 15.63 3.42 26.55
CA ARG A 271 16.81 4.28 26.79
C ARG A 271 16.48 5.77 26.85
N LEU A 272 15.23 6.19 26.62
CA LEU A 272 14.84 7.60 26.65
C LEU A 272 15.15 8.25 28.01
N SER A 273 15.61 9.51 27.96
CA SER A 273 15.78 10.35 29.16
C SER A 273 14.43 10.62 29.84
N SER A 274 14.46 10.98 31.13
CA SER A 274 13.25 11.35 31.88
C SER A 274 12.48 12.49 31.23
N THR A 275 13.19 13.47 30.66
CA THR A 275 12.62 14.59 29.90
C THR A 275 11.90 14.10 28.64
N SER A 276 12.57 13.29 27.83
CA SER A 276 12.00 12.78 26.58
C SER A 276 10.84 11.81 26.80
N LYS A 277 10.77 11.14 27.95
CA LYS A 277 9.71 10.19 28.30
C LYS A 277 8.38 10.87 28.68
N GLN A 278 8.37 12.21 28.85
CA GLN A 278 7.16 12.97 29.20
C GLN A 278 6.09 12.99 28.11
N GLU A 279 6.45 12.70 26.85
CA GLU A 279 5.46 12.50 25.77
C GLU A 279 4.45 11.37 26.09
N GLY A 280 4.77 10.54 27.08
CA GLY A 280 3.87 9.52 27.61
C GLY A 280 3.88 8.24 26.80
N MET A 281 3.47 7.14 27.45
CA MET A 281 3.42 5.82 26.82
C MET A 281 2.49 5.81 25.60
N GLY A 282 1.45 6.65 25.59
CA GLY A 282 0.53 6.79 24.45
C GLY A 282 1.22 7.22 23.15
N SER A 283 2.17 8.18 23.21
CA SER A 283 2.94 8.63 22.04
C SER A 283 3.79 7.49 21.46
N ILE A 284 4.48 6.75 22.34
CA ILE A 284 5.32 5.60 21.95
C ILE A 284 4.48 4.49 21.31
N VAL A 285 3.31 4.17 21.88
CA VAL A 285 2.38 3.20 21.28
C VAL A 285 1.90 3.67 19.91
N ASN A 286 1.57 4.96 19.76
CA ASN A 286 1.17 5.54 18.48
C ASN A 286 2.30 5.48 17.43
N HIS A 287 3.56 5.64 17.84
CA HIS A 287 4.70 5.42 16.96
C HIS A 287 4.77 3.96 16.48
N MET A 288 4.59 2.98 17.37
CA MET A 288 4.65 1.54 17.04
C MET A 288 3.45 1.04 16.22
N SER A 289 2.35 1.79 16.19
CA SER A 289 1.14 1.49 15.43
C SER A 289 0.98 2.45 14.25
N SER A 290 0.24 3.54 14.45
CA SER A 290 -0.23 4.46 13.41
C SER A 290 0.90 5.04 12.57
N ASP A 291 1.99 5.50 13.20
CA ASP A 291 3.06 6.16 12.44
C ASP A 291 3.86 5.18 11.59
N VAL A 292 4.16 4.00 12.15
CA VAL A 292 4.78 2.92 11.38
C VAL A 292 3.84 2.51 10.26
N ASP A 293 2.57 2.21 10.52
CA ASP A 293 1.62 1.75 9.50
C ASP A 293 1.46 2.77 8.35
N ASN A 294 1.39 4.07 8.65
CA ASN A 294 1.37 5.13 7.63
C ASN A 294 2.64 5.16 6.76
N VAL A 295 3.82 4.92 7.35
CA VAL A 295 5.07 4.82 6.58
C VAL A 295 5.11 3.54 5.74
N LEU A 296 4.60 2.43 6.27
CA LEU A 296 4.59 1.14 5.57
C LEU A 296 3.63 1.13 4.36
N GLU A 297 2.54 1.90 4.42
CA GLU A 297 1.58 2.05 3.32
C GLU A 297 2.24 2.68 2.08
N LEU A 298 3.23 3.56 2.28
CA LEU A 298 3.97 4.20 1.18
C LEU A 298 4.65 3.19 0.25
N PHE A 299 5.08 2.03 0.76
CA PHE A 299 5.75 1.02 -0.07
C PHE A 299 4.81 0.49 -1.16
N VAL A 300 3.56 0.20 -0.81
CA VAL A 300 2.58 -0.25 -1.81
C VAL A 300 2.24 0.91 -2.74
N LEU A 301 2.03 2.10 -2.19
CA LEU A 301 1.49 3.23 -2.96
C LEU A 301 2.46 3.84 -3.95
N ILE A 302 3.77 3.89 -3.68
CA ILE A 302 4.74 4.47 -4.62
C ILE A 302 4.72 3.71 -5.95
N HIS A 303 4.66 2.38 -5.92
CA HIS A 303 4.55 1.58 -7.14
C HIS A 303 3.20 1.74 -7.83
N THR A 304 2.13 1.76 -7.05
CA THR A 304 0.79 2.04 -7.57
C THR A 304 0.70 3.42 -8.23
N LEU A 305 1.38 4.44 -7.70
CA LEU A 305 1.33 5.82 -8.20
C LEU A 305 1.93 5.93 -9.60
N TRP A 306 3.20 5.55 -9.80
CA TRP A 306 3.82 5.67 -11.12
C TRP A 306 3.16 4.72 -12.13
N SER A 307 2.74 3.52 -11.70
CA SER A 307 2.02 2.57 -12.56
C SER A 307 0.68 3.13 -13.02
N SER A 308 -0.04 3.82 -12.13
CA SER A 308 -1.29 4.49 -12.46
C SER A 308 -1.09 5.67 -13.41
N ILE A 309 -0.02 6.46 -13.24
CA ILE A 309 0.33 7.54 -14.19
C ILE A 309 0.58 6.97 -15.58
N ILE A 310 1.41 5.91 -15.69
CA ILE A 310 1.65 5.22 -16.96
C ILE A 310 0.33 4.69 -17.53
N GLY A 311 -0.53 4.10 -16.69
CA GLY A 311 -1.82 3.58 -17.11
C GLY A 311 -2.76 4.64 -17.68
N VAL A 312 -2.82 5.83 -17.06
CA VAL A 312 -3.58 6.97 -17.59
C VAL A 312 -3.04 7.39 -18.94
N VAL A 313 -1.71 7.52 -19.09
CA VAL A 313 -1.08 7.91 -20.36
C VAL A 313 -1.41 6.89 -21.46
N ILE A 314 -1.25 5.58 -21.19
CA ILE A 314 -1.57 4.53 -22.17
C ILE A 314 -3.04 4.57 -22.55
N ALA A 315 -3.96 4.69 -21.59
CA ALA A 315 -5.39 4.75 -21.86
C ALA A 315 -5.77 5.96 -22.72
N LEU A 316 -5.20 7.13 -22.45
CA LEU A 316 -5.44 8.35 -23.24
C LEU A 316 -4.88 8.23 -24.66
N VAL A 317 -3.70 7.63 -24.84
CA VAL A 317 -3.12 7.37 -26.17
C VAL A 317 -3.99 6.40 -26.97
N LEU A 318 -4.43 5.30 -26.36
CA LEU A 318 -5.32 4.33 -27.01
C LEU A 318 -6.67 4.97 -27.36
N LEU A 319 -7.22 5.80 -26.48
CA LEU A 319 -8.47 6.51 -26.73
C LEU A 319 -8.32 7.50 -27.90
N TYR A 320 -7.22 8.25 -27.94
CA TYR A 320 -6.90 9.15 -29.04
C TYR A 320 -6.78 8.41 -30.38
N GLN A 321 -6.17 7.22 -30.40
CA GLN A 321 -6.10 6.40 -31.61
C GLN A 321 -7.48 5.97 -32.13
N HIS A 322 -8.45 5.76 -31.23
CA HIS A 322 -9.80 5.35 -31.62
C HIS A 322 -10.74 6.50 -31.97
N VAL A 323 -10.64 7.69 -31.34
CA VAL A 323 -11.63 8.77 -31.55
C VAL A 323 -11.01 10.14 -31.82
N GLY A 324 -9.67 10.24 -31.91
CA GLY A 324 -8.95 11.49 -32.15
C GLY A 324 -9.34 12.56 -31.13
N TYR A 325 -9.54 13.79 -31.61
CA TYR A 325 -9.88 14.94 -30.77
C TYR A 325 -11.25 14.85 -30.09
N ALA A 326 -12.16 13.93 -30.48
CA ALA A 326 -13.43 13.74 -29.77
C ALA A 326 -13.23 13.29 -28.31
N MET A 327 -12.06 12.72 -27.95
CA MET A 327 -11.74 12.37 -26.56
C MET A 327 -11.83 13.57 -25.59
N PHE A 328 -11.59 14.80 -26.08
CA PHE A 328 -11.65 16.00 -25.25
C PHE A 328 -13.07 16.30 -24.77
N ALA A 329 -14.10 15.87 -25.49
CA ALA A 329 -15.49 15.98 -25.01
C ALA A 329 -15.72 15.10 -23.77
N SER A 330 -15.18 13.88 -23.76
CA SER A 330 -15.21 13.00 -22.58
C SER A 330 -14.44 13.63 -21.42
N LEU A 331 -13.23 14.15 -21.67
CA LEU A 331 -12.42 14.80 -20.64
C LEU A 331 -13.11 16.05 -20.06
N GLY A 332 -13.79 16.84 -20.89
CA GLY A 332 -14.55 18.01 -20.47
C GLY A 332 -15.71 17.65 -19.54
N VAL A 333 -16.49 16.60 -19.87
CA VAL A 333 -17.55 16.10 -18.99
C VAL A 333 -16.99 15.55 -17.68
N THR A 334 -15.94 14.74 -17.75
CA THR A 334 -15.28 14.19 -16.56
C THR A 334 -14.76 15.31 -15.65
N PHE A 335 -14.13 16.34 -16.22
CA PHE A 335 -13.67 17.51 -15.48
C PHE A 335 -14.82 18.29 -14.85
N GLY A 336 -15.91 18.54 -15.60
CA GLY A 336 -17.09 19.21 -15.07
C GLY A 336 -17.73 18.48 -13.88
N ILE A 337 -17.85 17.15 -13.97
CA ILE A 337 -18.35 16.32 -12.87
C ILE A 337 -17.39 16.34 -11.68
N ALA A 338 -16.07 16.29 -11.92
CA ALA A 338 -15.07 16.38 -10.86
C ALA A 338 -15.16 17.72 -10.10
N VAL A 339 -15.33 18.85 -10.82
CA VAL A 339 -15.54 20.16 -10.21
C VAL A 339 -16.82 20.19 -9.38
N ALA A 340 -17.94 19.69 -9.92
CA ALA A 340 -19.20 19.59 -9.18
C ALA A 340 -19.05 18.71 -7.91
N GLY A 341 -18.34 17.59 -8.01
CA GLY A 341 -18.02 16.72 -6.89
C GLY A 341 -17.15 17.42 -5.83
N GLY A 342 -16.20 18.26 -6.24
CA GLY A 342 -15.38 19.08 -5.35
C GLY A 342 -16.20 20.08 -4.54
N LEU A 343 -17.18 20.74 -5.17
CA LEU A 343 -18.10 21.66 -4.48
C LEU A 343 -18.94 20.92 -3.42
N ILE A 344 -19.48 19.74 -3.76
CA ILE A 344 -20.27 18.90 -2.86
C ILE A 344 -19.41 18.35 -1.70
N SER A 345 -18.13 18.06 -1.94
CA SER A 345 -17.21 17.52 -0.93
C SER A 345 -17.13 18.40 0.33
N SER A 346 -17.15 19.72 0.17
CA SER A 346 -17.17 20.67 1.30
C SER A 346 -18.44 20.53 2.16
N MET A 347 -19.58 20.22 1.54
CA MET A 347 -20.84 19.95 2.23
C MET A 347 -20.81 18.59 2.93
N THR A 348 -20.22 17.58 2.29
CA THR A 348 -20.01 16.24 2.88
C THR A 348 -19.21 16.34 4.17
N GLY A 349 -18.11 17.12 4.19
CA GLY A 349 -17.30 17.32 5.40
C GLY A 349 -18.08 17.94 6.56
N LYS A 350 -18.88 18.98 6.28
CA LYS A 350 -19.74 19.62 7.30
C LYS A 350 -20.81 18.66 7.83
N ALA A 351 -21.47 17.91 6.95
CA ALA A 351 -22.49 16.95 7.34
C ALA A 351 -21.91 15.77 8.15
N TYR A 352 -20.71 15.29 7.78
CA TYR A 352 -19.97 14.29 8.53
C TYR A 352 -19.65 14.77 9.94
N SER A 353 -19.09 15.98 10.06
CA SER A 353 -18.76 16.58 11.37
C SER A 353 -20.00 16.67 12.28
N GLN A 354 -21.14 17.15 11.76
CA GLN A 354 -22.39 17.18 12.53
C GLN A 354 -22.87 15.79 12.95
N MET A 355 -22.81 14.81 12.05
CA MET A 355 -23.17 13.41 12.33
C MET A 355 -22.27 12.82 13.43
N ALA A 356 -20.96 13.06 13.35
CA ALA A 356 -19.97 12.61 14.32
C ALA A 356 -20.25 13.23 15.70
N THR A 357 -20.45 14.55 15.78
CA THR A 357 -20.78 15.23 17.06
C THR A 357 -22.05 14.66 17.70
N LYS A 358 -23.11 14.38 16.93
CA LYS A 358 -24.34 13.76 17.47
C LYS A 358 -24.14 12.30 17.89
N ASN A 359 -23.28 11.56 17.21
CA ASN A 359 -22.89 10.22 17.63
C ASN A 359 -22.14 10.24 18.96
N ASP A 360 -21.19 11.16 19.14
CA ASP A 360 -20.39 11.28 20.35
C ASP A 360 -21.25 11.68 21.55
N GLN A 361 -22.19 12.62 21.37
CA GLN A 361 -23.17 12.98 22.40
C GLN A 361 -23.98 11.76 22.88
N ARG A 362 -24.44 10.90 21.95
CA ARG A 362 -25.15 9.67 22.30
C ARG A 362 -24.24 8.68 23.01
N MET A 363 -23.01 8.49 22.52
CA MET A 363 -22.08 7.52 23.12
C MET A 363 -21.67 7.92 24.53
N LYS A 364 -21.48 9.22 24.77
CA LYS A 364 -21.24 9.77 26.11
C LYS A 364 -22.38 9.40 27.08
N LEU A 365 -23.63 9.60 26.68
CA LEU A 365 -24.79 9.21 27.49
C LEU A 365 -24.87 7.71 27.75
N VAL A 366 -24.51 6.87 26.76
CA VAL A 366 -24.45 5.42 26.95
C VAL A 366 -23.39 5.04 27.98
N ASN A 367 -22.20 5.64 27.90
CA ASN A 367 -21.12 5.38 28.85
C ASN A 367 -21.51 5.83 30.27
N GLU A 368 -22.04 7.05 30.44
CA GLU A 368 -22.52 7.55 31.74
C GLU A 368 -23.59 6.64 32.36
N LEU A 369 -24.51 6.11 31.54
CA LEU A 369 -25.52 5.15 32.00
C LEU A 369 -24.91 3.81 32.41
N MET A 370 -23.93 3.29 31.66
CA MET A 370 -23.28 2.02 31.97
C MET A 370 -22.41 2.11 33.22
N ASP A 371 -21.66 3.20 33.36
CA ASP A 371 -20.82 3.48 34.53
C ASP A 371 -21.65 3.56 35.82
N HIS A 372 -22.91 4.02 35.72
CA HIS A 372 -23.82 4.19 36.86
C HIS A 372 -25.02 3.21 36.86
N ILE A 373 -24.92 2.07 36.17
CA ILE A 373 -26.06 1.16 35.94
C ILE A 373 -26.70 0.65 37.24
N LYS A 374 -25.91 0.43 38.29
CA LYS A 374 -26.40 -0.03 39.59
C LYS A 374 -27.36 0.98 40.23
N SER A 375 -26.99 2.27 40.22
CA SER A 375 -27.82 3.35 40.76
C SER A 375 -29.10 3.50 39.93
N VAL A 376 -28.99 3.47 38.60
CA VAL A 376 -30.14 3.56 37.69
C VAL A 376 -31.15 2.43 37.97
N LYS A 377 -30.68 1.21 38.24
CA LYS A 377 -31.52 0.05 38.59
C LYS A 377 -32.17 0.17 39.97
N LEU A 378 -31.42 0.60 40.99
CA LEU A 378 -31.93 0.76 42.35
C LEU A 378 -33.04 1.81 42.45
N TYR A 379 -32.95 2.89 41.65
CA TYR A 379 -33.96 3.95 41.61
C TYR A 379 -35.06 3.74 40.55
N ALA A 380 -35.04 2.63 39.81
CA ALA A 380 -35.97 2.34 38.71
C ALA A 380 -36.03 3.47 37.64
N TRP A 381 -34.89 4.11 37.36
CA TRP A 381 -34.78 5.23 36.42
C TRP A 381 -34.62 4.80 34.95
N GLU A 382 -34.75 3.51 34.62
CA GLU A 382 -34.46 3.02 33.27
C GLU A 382 -35.33 3.71 32.22
N ARG A 383 -36.61 3.91 32.52
CA ARG A 383 -37.53 4.57 31.58
C ARG A 383 -37.12 6.00 31.26
N TYR A 384 -36.62 6.73 32.26
CA TYR A 384 -36.15 8.10 32.08
C TYR A 384 -34.95 8.14 31.12
N PHE A 385 -33.93 7.33 31.39
CA PHE A 385 -32.73 7.30 30.56
C PHE A 385 -32.99 6.73 29.16
N VAL A 386 -33.85 5.71 29.02
CA VAL A 386 -34.23 5.18 27.71
C VAL A 386 -34.89 6.26 26.87
N ARG A 387 -35.78 7.08 27.44
CA ARG A 387 -36.40 8.21 26.74
C ARG A 387 -35.35 9.23 26.30
N HIS A 388 -34.46 9.64 27.20
CA HIS A 388 -33.42 10.63 26.89
C HIS A 388 -32.43 10.13 25.82
N LEU A 389 -32.06 8.84 25.88
CA LEU A 389 -31.23 8.20 24.87
C LEU A 389 -31.95 8.11 23.51
N SER A 390 -33.27 7.89 23.52
CA SER A 390 -34.09 7.85 22.30
C SER A 390 -34.16 9.21 21.62
N GLU A 391 -34.28 10.30 22.39
CA GLU A 391 -34.22 11.67 21.86
C GLU A 391 -32.85 11.98 21.22
N ALA A 392 -31.75 11.59 21.88
CA ALA A 392 -30.41 11.71 21.32
C ALA A 392 -30.26 10.87 20.04
N ARG A 393 -30.84 9.67 20.01
CA ARG A 393 -30.86 8.80 18.83
C ARG A 393 -31.61 9.42 17.65
N ILE A 394 -32.75 10.08 17.87
CA ILE A 394 -33.48 10.78 16.80
C ILE A 394 -32.62 11.90 16.19
N LYS A 395 -31.97 12.71 17.04
CA LYS A 395 -31.06 13.77 16.58
C LYS A 395 -29.90 13.19 15.75
N GLN A 396 -29.32 12.08 16.20
CA GLN A 396 -28.29 11.35 15.47
C GLN A 396 -28.80 10.84 14.12
N LEU A 397 -29.97 10.20 14.07
CA LEU A 397 -30.55 9.65 12.85
C LEU A 397 -30.86 10.73 11.82
N ASN A 398 -31.31 11.91 12.25
CA ASN A 398 -31.55 13.04 11.35
C ASN A 398 -30.25 13.58 10.75
N ALA A 399 -29.18 13.71 11.54
CA ALA A 399 -27.86 14.08 11.03
C ALA A 399 -27.29 13.01 10.08
N LEU A 400 -27.44 11.73 10.44
CA LEU A 400 -27.04 10.60 9.62
C LEU A 400 -27.79 10.56 8.28
N ARG A 401 -29.11 10.81 8.28
CA ARG A 401 -29.91 10.88 7.06
C ARG A 401 -29.40 11.97 6.12
N ARG A 402 -29.13 13.17 6.64
CA ARG A 402 -28.58 14.29 5.85
C ARG A 402 -27.23 13.92 5.23
N PHE A 403 -26.32 13.36 6.03
CA PHE A 403 -25.02 12.91 5.57
C PHE A 403 -25.14 11.84 4.46
N ASN A 404 -25.98 10.82 4.67
CA ASN A 404 -26.18 9.77 3.69
C ASN A 404 -26.84 10.28 2.40
N ILE A 405 -27.76 11.24 2.45
CA ILE A 405 -28.33 11.85 1.24
C ILE A 405 -27.24 12.53 0.42
N ILE A 406 -26.35 13.30 1.05
CA ILE A 406 -25.26 14.00 0.37
C ILE A 406 -24.27 12.99 -0.24
N ILE A 407 -23.91 11.94 0.50
CA ILE A 407 -23.06 10.86 -0.03
C ILE A 407 -23.73 10.15 -1.20
N SER A 408 -25.02 9.85 -1.12
CA SER A 408 -25.75 9.21 -2.22
C SER A 408 -25.72 10.06 -3.49
N ILE A 409 -25.86 11.39 -3.38
CA ILE A 409 -25.73 12.31 -4.52
C ILE A 409 -24.30 12.26 -5.09
N GLN A 410 -23.29 12.28 -4.23
CA GLN A 410 -21.88 12.22 -4.65
C GLN A 410 -21.56 10.89 -5.37
N VAL A 411 -22.04 9.76 -4.85
CA VAL A 411 -21.90 8.44 -5.47
C VAL A 411 -22.66 8.36 -6.80
N ALA A 412 -23.87 8.94 -6.88
CA ALA A 412 -24.63 9.00 -8.12
C ALA A 412 -23.90 9.80 -9.20
N LEU A 413 -23.33 10.97 -8.85
CA LEU A 413 -22.51 11.78 -9.77
C LEU A 413 -21.30 11.00 -10.29
N PHE A 414 -20.61 10.28 -9.41
CA PHE A 414 -19.46 9.47 -9.81
C PHE A 414 -19.87 8.33 -10.75
N ASN A 415 -20.94 7.59 -10.46
CA ASN A 415 -21.42 6.49 -11.31
C ASN A 415 -21.89 6.95 -12.71
N VAL A 416 -22.43 8.17 -12.83
CA VAL A 416 -22.86 8.73 -14.12
C VAL A 416 -21.67 9.27 -14.95
N THR A 417 -20.48 9.41 -14.36
CA THR A 417 -19.31 9.99 -15.04
C THR A 417 -18.95 9.25 -16.32
N VAL A 418 -18.78 7.93 -16.28
CA VAL A 418 -18.37 7.15 -17.46
C VAL A 418 -19.47 7.13 -18.53
N PRO A 419 -20.75 6.83 -18.23
CA PRO A 419 -21.81 6.88 -19.23
C PRO A 419 -21.95 8.24 -19.91
N LEU A 420 -21.95 9.34 -19.15
CA LEU A 420 -22.14 10.67 -19.71
C LEU A 420 -20.92 11.13 -20.53
N SER A 421 -19.72 10.82 -20.07
CA SER A 421 -18.49 11.13 -20.80
C SER A 421 -18.38 10.31 -22.10
N SER A 422 -18.77 9.03 -22.05
CA SER A 422 -18.87 8.18 -23.24
C SER A 422 -19.88 8.73 -24.23
N PHE A 423 -21.08 9.11 -23.77
CA PHE A 423 -22.12 9.70 -24.61
C PHE A 423 -21.64 10.97 -25.30
N ALA A 424 -21.04 11.91 -24.57
CA ALA A 424 -20.54 13.16 -25.13
C ALA A 424 -19.47 12.92 -26.21
N MET A 425 -18.49 12.06 -25.93
CA MET A 425 -17.43 11.72 -26.88
C MET A 425 -17.96 11.01 -28.13
N LEU A 426 -18.83 10.01 -27.98
CA LEU A 426 -19.40 9.29 -29.13
C LEU A 426 -20.30 10.20 -29.97
N THR A 427 -21.03 11.13 -29.34
CA THR A 427 -21.84 12.14 -30.05
C THR A 427 -20.96 13.07 -30.87
N VAL A 428 -19.92 13.64 -30.28
CA VAL A 428 -18.95 14.49 -31.01
C VAL A 428 -18.29 13.69 -32.14
N TYR A 429 -17.85 12.46 -31.87
CA TYR A 429 -17.25 11.60 -32.88
C TYR A 429 -18.20 11.34 -34.04
N SER A 430 -19.48 11.06 -33.79
CA SER A 430 -20.47 10.83 -34.85
C SER A 430 -20.61 11.99 -35.84
N TYR A 431 -20.37 13.22 -35.39
CA TYR A 431 -20.43 14.42 -36.22
C TYR A 431 -19.14 14.67 -37.00
N ILE A 432 -17.97 14.38 -36.42
CA ILE A 432 -16.66 14.64 -37.03
C ILE A 432 -16.04 13.42 -37.72
N ALA A 433 -16.70 12.26 -37.68
CA ALA A 433 -16.15 10.99 -38.16
C ALA A 433 -15.76 11.09 -39.64
N PRO A 434 -14.53 10.67 -40.01
CA PRO A 434 -14.16 10.57 -41.42
C PRO A 434 -15.03 9.51 -42.13
N PRO A 435 -15.30 9.66 -43.45
CA PRO A 435 -16.06 8.67 -44.21
C PRO A 435 -15.48 7.25 -44.14
N ASN A 436 -14.15 7.15 -44.03
CA ASN A 436 -13.42 5.89 -43.99
C ASN A 436 -13.34 5.26 -42.59
N ALA A 437 -13.84 5.94 -41.55
CA ALA A 437 -13.78 5.49 -40.16
C ALA A 437 -15.09 5.83 -39.42
N PRO A 438 -16.24 5.30 -39.86
CA PRO A 438 -17.52 5.58 -39.23
C PRO A 438 -17.57 5.05 -37.80
N LEU A 439 -18.56 5.52 -37.04
CA LEU A 439 -18.82 5.00 -35.71
C LEU A 439 -19.38 3.57 -35.80
N ASP A 440 -18.56 2.59 -35.43
CA ASP A 440 -18.90 1.16 -35.46
C ASP A 440 -18.97 0.56 -34.05
N LEU A 441 -19.52 -0.66 -33.95
CA LEU A 441 -19.69 -1.37 -32.68
C LEU A 441 -18.34 -1.58 -31.98
N GLN A 442 -17.29 -1.91 -32.73
CA GLN A 442 -15.95 -2.13 -32.20
C GLN A 442 -15.43 -0.87 -31.49
N ARG A 443 -15.52 0.30 -32.14
CA ARG A 443 -15.04 1.57 -31.59
C ARG A 443 -15.87 1.99 -30.37
N ILE A 444 -17.19 1.86 -30.43
CA ILE A 444 -18.08 2.16 -29.29
C ILE A 444 -17.68 1.35 -28.06
N ILE A 445 -17.61 0.02 -28.19
CA ILE A 445 -17.30 -0.87 -27.06
C ILE A 445 -15.89 -0.61 -26.54
N THR A 446 -14.91 -0.50 -27.45
CA THR A 446 -13.50 -0.27 -27.05
C THR A 446 -13.35 1.03 -26.27
N CYS A 447 -13.99 2.11 -26.72
CA CYS A 447 -13.95 3.40 -26.03
C CYS A 447 -14.61 3.35 -24.64
N ILE A 448 -15.77 2.70 -24.51
CA ILE A 448 -16.44 2.51 -23.21
C ILE A 448 -15.53 1.74 -22.25
N ILE A 449 -14.84 0.70 -22.74
CA ILE A 449 -13.91 -0.09 -21.93
C ILE A 449 -12.71 0.75 -21.49
N LEU A 450 -12.09 1.50 -22.41
CA LEU A 450 -10.97 2.39 -22.10
C LEU A 450 -11.33 3.47 -21.07
N LEU A 451 -12.53 4.06 -21.19
CA LEU A 451 -13.03 5.04 -20.22
C LEU A 451 -13.30 4.43 -18.84
N ASN A 452 -13.87 3.23 -18.76
CA ASN A 452 -14.04 2.53 -17.48
C ASN A 452 -12.69 2.20 -16.83
N MET A 453 -11.68 1.86 -17.64
CA MET A 453 -10.34 1.54 -17.15
C MET A 453 -9.57 2.75 -16.61
N LEU A 454 -9.95 3.98 -16.96
CA LEU A 454 -9.33 5.19 -16.40
C LEU A 454 -9.73 5.43 -14.93
N GLY A 455 -10.89 4.94 -14.49
CA GLY A 455 -11.40 5.19 -13.14
C GLY A 455 -10.48 4.68 -12.03
N GLY A 456 -9.98 3.46 -12.15
CA GLY A 456 -9.08 2.84 -11.17
C GLY A 456 -7.75 3.62 -11.00
N PRO A 457 -6.96 3.83 -12.08
CA PRO A 457 -5.73 4.61 -12.03
C PRO A 457 -5.92 6.03 -11.49
N LEU A 458 -6.97 6.75 -11.89
CA LEU A 458 -7.25 8.09 -11.37
C LEU A 458 -7.52 8.08 -9.87
N SER A 459 -8.33 7.14 -9.39
CA SER A 459 -8.60 6.97 -7.95
C SER A 459 -7.32 6.65 -7.17
N ASN A 460 -6.48 5.77 -7.73
CA ASN A 460 -5.19 5.40 -7.13
C ASN A 460 -4.24 6.60 -6.99
N ILE A 461 -4.17 7.48 -8.01
CA ILE A 461 -3.36 8.71 -7.93
C ILE A 461 -3.87 9.61 -6.80
N MET A 462 -5.19 9.82 -6.70
CA MET A 462 -5.77 10.66 -5.64
C MET A 462 -5.50 10.09 -4.23
N ASN A 463 -5.69 8.79 -4.05
CA ASN A 463 -5.42 8.12 -2.78
C ASN A 463 -3.93 8.17 -2.41
N SER A 464 -3.04 7.99 -3.40
CA SER A 464 -1.60 8.03 -3.19
C SER A 464 -1.11 9.39 -2.68
N ILE A 465 -1.68 10.51 -3.17
CA ILE A 465 -1.29 11.86 -2.70
C ILE A 465 -1.59 12.01 -1.19
N SER A 466 -2.79 11.64 -0.75
CA SER A 466 -3.20 11.73 0.66
C SER A 466 -2.31 10.88 1.56
N SER A 467 -2.03 9.63 1.16
CA SER A 467 -1.18 8.74 1.95
C SER A 467 0.30 9.17 1.93
N VAL A 468 0.81 9.78 0.85
CA VAL A 468 2.16 10.39 0.83
C VAL A 468 2.27 11.49 1.88
N ILE A 469 1.26 12.35 2.02
CA ILE A 469 1.24 13.41 3.03
C ILE A 469 1.24 12.80 4.44
N SER A 470 0.32 11.87 4.72
CA SER A 470 0.20 11.20 6.02
C SER A 470 1.47 10.40 6.39
N GLY A 471 2.04 9.70 5.42
CA GLY A 471 3.29 8.95 5.59
C GLY A 471 4.49 9.86 5.81
N HIS A 472 4.55 11.01 5.11
CA HIS A 472 5.61 12.00 5.34
C HIS A 472 5.56 12.59 6.76
N VAL A 473 4.37 12.99 7.22
CA VAL A 473 4.17 13.51 8.57
C VAL A 473 4.56 12.47 9.63
N SER A 474 4.16 11.21 9.42
CA SER A 474 4.51 10.09 10.31
C SER A 474 6.02 9.78 10.30
N TYR A 475 6.66 9.84 9.13
CA TYR A 475 8.11 9.72 9.00
C TYR A 475 8.85 10.82 9.77
N VAL A 476 8.38 12.07 9.70
CA VAL A 476 8.96 13.19 10.45
C VAL A 476 8.84 12.97 11.96
N ARG A 477 7.68 12.50 12.44
CA ARG A 477 7.50 12.14 13.86
C ARG A 477 8.47 11.06 14.32
N LEU A 478 8.53 9.94 13.60
CA LEU A 478 9.48 8.86 13.90
C LEU A 478 10.92 9.36 13.90
N ARG A 479 11.29 10.18 12.91
CA ARG A 479 12.62 10.80 12.83
C ARG A 479 12.95 11.66 14.04
N ASN A 480 11.98 12.41 14.56
CA ASN A 480 12.18 13.25 15.74
C ASN A 480 12.28 12.36 17.00
N PHE A 481 11.42 11.34 17.14
CA PHE A 481 11.49 10.36 18.23
C PHE A 481 12.85 9.65 18.32
N PHE A 482 13.42 9.25 17.18
CA PHE A 482 14.74 8.62 17.16
C PHE A 482 15.88 9.58 17.53
N LYS A 483 15.65 10.89 17.43
CA LYS A 483 16.61 11.93 17.86
C LYS A 483 16.44 12.35 19.32
N SER A 484 15.36 11.95 19.99
CA SER A 484 15.15 12.27 21.40
C SER A 484 16.30 11.77 22.26
N GLU A 485 16.57 12.49 23.36
CA GLU A 485 17.72 12.26 24.22
C GLU A 485 17.64 10.88 24.90
N GLU A 486 18.77 10.19 24.97
CA GLU A 486 18.92 8.91 25.67
C GLU A 486 19.70 9.09 26.96
N ILE A 487 19.40 8.26 27.96
CA ILE A 487 20.20 8.13 29.17
C ILE A 487 21.55 7.57 28.79
N ASN A 488 22.61 8.33 29.03
CA ASN A 488 23.97 7.86 28.80
C ASN A 488 24.38 6.86 29.89
N PRO A 489 24.63 5.57 29.56
CA PRO A 489 25.06 4.60 30.55
C PRO A 489 26.43 4.92 31.15
N ALA A 490 27.25 5.73 30.46
CA ALA A 490 28.56 6.16 30.95
C ALA A 490 28.48 7.23 32.05
N ASN A 491 27.30 7.78 32.35
CA ASN A 491 27.12 8.72 33.46
C ASN A 491 27.37 8.09 34.84
N VAL A 492 27.34 6.76 34.93
CA VAL A 492 27.68 6.00 36.14
C VAL A 492 28.75 4.98 35.79
N GLU A 493 29.94 5.14 36.33
CA GLU A 493 30.99 4.13 36.25
C GLU A 493 30.60 2.93 37.11
N ARG A 494 30.52 1.76 36.51
CA ARG A 494 30.23 0.50 37.19
C ARG A 494 31.49 -0.35 37.19
N LEU A 495 32.13 -0.40 38.35
CA LEU A 495 33.29 -1.27 38.60
C LEU A 495 32.80 -2.68 38.94
N SER A 496 33.64 -3.68 38.72
CA SER A 496 33.35 -5.04 39.17
C SER A 496 33.42 -5.14 40.69
N ASP A 497 32.68 -6.10 41.28
CA ASP A 497 32.60 -6.26 42.75
C ASP A 497 33.96 -6.50 43.42
N ASP A 498 34.96 -6.97 42.65
CA ASP A 498 36.31 -7.26 43.11
C ASP A 498 37.24 -6.02 43.13
N GLU A 499 36.87 -4.91 42.48
CA GLU A 499 37.75 -3.74 42.26
C GLU A 499 37.65 -2.66 43.35
N SER A 500 36.63 -2.70 44.21
CA SER A 500 36.39 -1.66 45.21
C SER A 500 35.63 -2.18 46.42
N SER A 501 36.11 -1.87 47.63
CA SER A 501 35.38 -2.14 48.88
C SER A 501 34.21 -1.18 49.13
N ILE A 502 34.01 -0.19 48.26
CA ILE A 502 33.00 0.86 48.38
C ILE A 502 31.85 0.55 47.42
N ALA A 503 30.63 0.40 47.96
CA ALA A 503 29.43 0.09 47.18
C ALA A 503 28.97 1.23 46.26
N TYR A 504 29.14 2.49 46.65
CA TYR A 504 28.88 3.65 45.79
C TYR A 504 29.74 4.85 46.21
N LYS A 505 30.20 5.66 45.25
CA LYS A 505 31.00 6.87 45.49
C LYS A 505 30.50 8.01 44.60
N MET A 506 30.12 9.12 45.22
CA MET A 506 29.68 10.33 44.52
C MET A 506 30.55 11.52 44.97
N LYS A 507 31.12 12.26 44.03
CA LYS A 507 31.90 13.48 44.30
C LYS A 507 31.36 14.63 43.45
N ASN A 508 30.97 15.74 44.09
CA ASN A 508 30.46 16.96 43.43
C ASN A 508 29.38 16.71 42.35
N GLY A 509 28.49 15.74 42.57
CA GLY A 509 27.42 15.43 41.63
C GLY A 509 26.30 16.48 41.65
N THR A 510 25.95 17.02 40.49
CA THR A 510 24.77 17.88 40.30
C THR A 510 23.81 17.20 39.33
N PHE A 511 22.55 17.05 39.73
CA PHE A 511 21.55 16.31 38.97
C PHE A 511 20.28 17.14 38.83
N GLY A 512 19.61 16.99 37.70
CA GLY A 512 18.32 17.61 37.41
C GLY A 512 17.49 16.68 36.53
N TRP A 513 16.17 16.81 36.62
CA TRP A 513 15.25 16.03 35.79
C TRP A 513 15.20 16.48 34.33
N TYR A 514 15.70 17.69 34.07
CA TYR A 514 15.70 18.37 32.78
C TYR A 514 17.10 18.87 32.46
N SER A 515 17.49 18.78 31.19
CA SER A 515 18.69 19.47 30.73
C SER A 515 18.48 20.99 30.85
N PRO A 516 19.54 21.78 31.07
CA PRO A 516 19.45 23.24 31.07
C PRO A 516 18.79 23.78 29.79
N GLU A 517 19.09 23.16 28.65
CA GLU A 517 18.52 23.47 27.33
C GLU A 517 17.00 23.25 27.30
N ALA A 518 16.52 22.12 27.84
CA ALA A 518 15.09 21.83 27.93
C ALA A 518 14.35 22.81 28.85
N ILE A 519 15.01 23.29 29.92
CA ILE A 519 14.45 24.33 30.79
C ILE A 519 14.27 25.63 30.00
N THR A 520 15.30 26.05 29.25
CA THR A 520 15.24 27.25 28.41
C THR A 520 14.19 27.12 27.30
N GLU A 521 14.09 25.97 26.62
CA GLU A 521 13.05 25.73 25.60
C GLU A 521 11.63 25.79 26.20
N MET A 522 11.42 25.23 27.39
CA MET A 522 10.14 25.29 28.09
C MET A 522 9.77 26.73 28.48
N GLU A 523 10.73 27.54 28.90
CA GLU A 523 10.53 28.96 29.21
C GLU A 523 10.14 29.75 27.95
N VAL A 524 10.88 29.58 26.84
CA VAL A 524 10.58 30.23 25.56
C VAL A 524 9.19 29.83 25.04
N LYS A 525 8.82 28.55 25.16
CA LYS A 525 7.50 28.07 24.74
C LYS A 525 6.39 28.70 25.57
N ARG A 526 6.54 28.78 26.90
CA ARG A 526 5.59 29.46 27.78
C ARG A 526 5.43 30.93 27.44
N GLU A 527 6.53 31.63 27.15
CA GLU A 527 6.46 33.04 26.73
C GLU A 527 5.69 33.21 25.42
N LYS A 528 5.85 32.28 24.48
CA LYS A 528 5.15 32.30 23.20
C LYS A 528 3.66 32.02 23.36
N GLU A 529 3.29 30.99 24.13
CA GLU A 529 1.89 30.67 24.46
C GLU A 529 1.21 31.83 25.21
N ALA A 530 1.94 32.50 26.12
CA ALA A 530 1.43 33.68 26.81
C ALA A 530 1.22 34.89 25.88
N LYS A 531 2.05 35.06 24.85
CA LYS A 531 1.85 36.09 23.81
C LYS A 531 0.65 35.77 22.92
N GLU A 532 0.52 34.53 22.45
CA GLU A 532 -0.62 34.11 21.62
C GLU A 532 -1.95 34.20 22.39
N ALA A 533 -1.97 33.85 23.68
CA ALA A 533 -3.15 34.01 24.53
C ALA A 533 -3.55 35.49 24.68
N LYS A 534 -2.58 36.39 24.89
CA LYS A 534 -2.84 37.83 24.95
C LYS A 534 -3.35 38.40 23.63
N GLU A 535 -2.78 37.98 22.49
CA GLU A 535 -3.25 38.40 21.17
C GLU A 535 -4.69 37.93 20.92
N THR A 536 -5.03 36.71 21.33
CA THR A 536 -6.40 36.17 21.19
C THR A 536 -7.39 36.94 22.06
N GLU A 537 -7.03 37.27 23.31
CA GLU A 537 -7.84 38.11 24.19
C GLU A 537 -8.04 39.54 23.64
N THR A 538 -7.02 40.14 23.03
CA THR A 538 -7.15 41.47 22.40
C THR A 538 -8.05 41.44 21.16
N VAL A 539 -7.97 40.40 20.32
CA VAL A 539 -8.82 40.25 19.14
C VAL A 539 -10.28 40.00 19.51
N ASP A 540 -10.53 39.22 20.57
CA ASP A 540 -11.89 39.00 21.09
C ASP A 540 -12.46 40.25 21.78
N ALA A 541 -11.62 41.06 22.44
CA ALA A 541 -12.01 42.35 22.99
C ALA A 541 -12.42 43.36 21.89
N GLU A 542 -11.62 43.51 20.83
CA GLU A 542 -11.93 44.38 19.68
C GLU A 542 -13.21 43.94 18.93
N ARG A 543 -13.44 42.62 18.80
CA ARG A 543 -14.69 42.08 18.23
C ARG A 543 -15.93 42.35 19.08
N SER A 544 -15.77 42.46 20.40
CA SER A 544 -16.87 42.76 21.32
C SER A 544 -17.26 44.24 21.29
N ASP A 545 -16.30 45.13 21.02
CA ASP A 545 -16.49 46.57 20.98
C ASP A 545 -17.06 47.03 19.63
N GLY A 546 -16.57 46.47 18.52
CA GLY A 546 -17.10 46.74 17.17
C GLY A 546 -18.54 46.28 16.91
N ARG A 547 -19.16 45.54 17.85
CA ARG A 547 -20.57 45.14 17.78
C ARG A 547 -21.52 46.13 18.46
N LYS A 548 -21.00 47.14 19.16
CA LYS A 548 -21.79 48.22 19.79
C LYS A 548 -21.92 49.47 18.92
N GLU A 549 -21.15 49.57 17.83
CA GLU A 549 -21.22 50.69 16.88
C GLU A 549 -21.67 50.19 15.50
N GLY A 550 -22.99 50.03 15.34
CA GLY A 550 -23.64 49.87 14.05
C GLY A 550 -25.10 50.34 14.19
N PRO A 551 -25.54 51.37 13.44
CA PRO A 551 -26.87 51.96 13.56
C PRO A 551 -28.02 51.00 13.22
#